data_AF-A0A3B1KC26-F1
#
_entry.id   AF-A0A3B1KC26-F1
#
_cell.length_a   1.000
_cell.length_b   1.000
_cell.length_c   1.000
_cell.angle_alpha   90.00
_cell.angle_beta   90.00
_cell.angle_gamma   90.00
#
_symmetry.space_group_name_H-M   'P 1'
#
loop_
_entity.id
_entity.type
_entity.pdbx_description
1 polymer ?
#
loop_
_entity_poly.entity_id
_entity_poly.type
_entity_poly.pdbx_seq_one_letter_code
_entity_poly.pdbx_strand_id
1 'polypeptide(L)'
;MISRRSVTLATGLSLFAAAHMSSIATGGGPEPPGSLDLPAPPPAPAPAPAPAPRRLLRLTSVPGSEQHRLNDLLLLSPEGPRSETGHVVFFPGDIQNFQQEMALQPDAAPWQCWSLERVAVMLGARFPGCHIWVIRASRMYLHKFSCYQNFVESNLFGAPEHSPDYGALRHLRGLLGHGMERAGLPNPLPPLGGAAFLPHGFALTLVGFSKGCVVLNQMVYELAGAKTDLELQPFLSSISDMYWLDGGHPGGSETWVTDKRALGELATCGVTVHAHVTPYEVRDPMRAWVGREHRRFIKALEELGACVTHRLHFENEPASIDNHFRVIKEF
;
A
#
# COMPACT_ATOMS: atom_id res chain seq x y z
N MET A 1 4.48 -4.59 59.05
CA MET A 1 5.27 -3.42 58.61
C MET A 1 4.69 -2.90 57.32
N ILE A 2 3.94 -1.81 57.41
CA ILE A 2 3.33 -1.09 56.29
C ILE A 2 4.34 -0.02 55.86
N SER A 3 4.67 0.07 54.57
CA SER A 3 5.43 1.20 54.03
C SER A 3 4.74 1.71 52.76
N ARG A 4 3.92 2.74 52.92
CA ARG A 4 3.44 3.61 51.84
C ARG A 4 4.56 4.59 51.48
N ARG A 5 4.91 4.71 50.21
CA ARG A 5 5.62 5.87 49.67
C ARG A 5 4.78 6.52 48.58
N SER A 6 4.32 7.72 48.88
CA SER A 6 3.71 8.68 47.98
C SER A 6 4.76 9.24 47.02
N VAL A 7 4.41 9.41 45.75
CA VAL A 7 5.18 10.24 44.80
C VAL A 7 4.23 11.26 44.19
N THR A 8 4.66 12.51 44.28
CA THR A 8 3.93 13.75 44.01
C THR A 8 3.90 14.07 42.51
N LEU A 9 2.74 14.54 42.04
CA LEU A 9 2.53 15.15 40.73
C LEU A 9 3.26 16.50 40.63
N ALA A 10 3.92 16.77 39.51
CA ALA A 10 4.31 18.12 39.10
C ALA A 10 3.77 18.38 37.68
N THR A 11 2.75 19.23 37.61
CA THR A 11 2.14 19.77 36.39
C THR A 11 2.87 21.06 35.99
N GLY A 12 3.45 21.08 34.79
CA GLY A 12 4.02 22.28 34.18
C GLY A 12 3.12 22.77 33.03
N LEU A 13 2.32 23.80 33.28
CA LEU A 13 1.64 24.59 32.24
C LEU A 13 2.62 25.60 31.65
N SER A 14 2.68 25.69 30.32
CA SER A 14 3.33 26.81 29.61
C SER A 14 2.28 27.55 28.78
N LEU A 15 2.05 28.81 29.15
CA LEU A 15 1.20 29.79 28.47
C LEU A 15 2.05 30.57 27.46
N PHE A 16 1.66 30.57 26.19
CA PHE A 16 2.17 31.50 25.18
C PHE A 16 1.19 32.67 25.02
N ALA A 17 1.69 33.88 25.29
CA ALA A 17 1.00 35.14 25.05
C ALA A 17 1.26 35.61 23.60
N ALA A 18 0.22 36.00 22.88
CA ALA A 18 0.31 36.70 21.59
C ALA A 18 -0.32 38.08 21.72
N ALA A 19 0.48 39.11 21.44
CA ALA A 19 0.10 40.51 21.47
C ALA A 19 -0.62 40.91 20.18
N HIS A 20 -1.76 41.59 20.31
CA HIS A 20 -2.42 42.30 19.22
C HIS A 20 -1.89 43.74 19.15
N MET A 21 -1.36 44.15 18.00
CA MET A 21 -1.15 45.56 17.68
C MET A 21 -2.25 46.05 16.74
N SER A 22 -3.01 47.03 17.20
CA SER A 22 -3.91 47.86 16.40
C SER A 22 -3.13 49.06 15.86
N SER A 23 -3.33 49.40 14.58
CA SER A 23 -2.81 50.65 13.98
C SER A 23 -3.98 51.57 13.65
N ILE A 24 -3.86 52.81 14.12
CA ILE A 24 -4.79 53.93 13.92
C ILE A 24 -4.26 54.80 12.77
N ALA A 25 -5.18 55.23 11.92
CA ALA A 25 -4.96 56.17 10.82
C ALA A 25 -4.92 57.63 11.29
N THR A 26 -4.05 58.44 10.71
CA THR A 26 -4.13 59.93 10.75
C THR A 26 -3.41 60.59 9.57
N GLY A 27 -4.12 61.52 8.90
CA GLY A 27 -3.65 62.77 8.22
C GLY A 27 -2.64 62.66 7.07
N GLY A 28 -2.77 63.28 5.89
CA GLY A 28 -3.32 64.60 5.55
C GLY A 28 -2.18 65.60 5.27
N GLY A 29 -1.76 65.77 4.01
CA GLY A 29 -0.74 66.75 3.58
C GLY A 29 -0.30 66.59 2.09
N PRO A 30 0.25 67.64 1.43
CA PRO A 30 -0.22 68.12 0.12
C PRO A 30 0.54 67.60 -1.14
N GLU A 31 -0.11 67.72 -2.30
CA GLU A 31 0.38 67.40 -3.65
C GLU A 31 1.52 68.30 -4.17
N PRO A 32 2.47 67.73 -4.95
CA PRO A 32 3.25 68.45 -5.95
C PRO A 32 2.96 67.96 -7.40
N PRO A 33 3.40 68.70 -8.44
CA PRO A 33 2.79 68.68 -9.76
C PRO A 33 3.38 67.65 -10.73
N GLY A 34 2.52 67.13 -11.61
CA GLY A 34 2.80 66.76 -13.00
C GLY A 34 3.88 65.70 -13.27
N SER A 35 3.48 64.43 -13.35
CA SER A 35 4.28 63.36 -13.97
C SER A 35 3.47 62.70 -15.09
N LEU A 36 4.08 62.64 -16.27
CA LEU A 36 3.57 62.03 -17.50
C LEU A 36 3.16 60.56 -17.28
N ASP A 37 1.98 60.19 -17.78
CA ASP A 37 1.43 58.82 -17.74
C ASP A 37 2.34 57.83 -18.49
N LEU A 38 2.96 56.92 -17.74
CA LEU A 38 3.51 55.67 -18.26
C LEU A 38 2.49 54.55 -18.03
N PRO A 39 2.26 53.65 -19.00
CA PRO A 39 1.30 52.57 -18.83
C PRO A 39 1.74 51.62 -17.71
N ALA A 40 0.79 51.26 -16.84
CA ALA A 40 1.02 50.35 -15.73
C ALA A 40 1.52 48.98 -16.24
N PRO A 41 2.48 48.34 -15.54
CA PRO A 41 2.92 47.00 -15.88
C PRO A 41 1.75 46.01 -15.78
N PRO A 42 1.71 44.97 -16.63
CA PRO A 42 0.65 43.98 -16.58
C PRO A 42 0.59 43.31 -15.20
N PRO A 43 -0.61 42.96 -14.71
CA PRO A 43 -0.77 42.31 -13.43
C PRO A 43 0.05 41.01 -13.40
N ALA A 44 0.78 40.79 -12.31
CA ALA A 44 1.51 39.56 -12.08
C ALA A 44 0.57 38.35 -12.25
N PRO A 45 1.02 37.26 -12.91
CA PRO A 45 0.21 36.07 -13.05
C PRO A 45 -0.25 35.60 -11.66
N ALA A 46 -1.54 35.28 -11.55
CA ALA A 46 -2.11 34.78 -10.31
C ALA A 46 -1.30 33.58 -9.80
N PRO A 47 -1.02 33.50 -8.48
CA PRO A 47 -0.32 32.35 -7.93
C PRO A 47 -1.07 31.08 -8.31
N ALA A 48 -0.33 30.08 -8.80
CA ALA A 48 -0.90 28.78 -9.13
C ALA A 48 -1.71 28.26 -7.93
N PRO A 49 -2.90 27.65 -8.16
CA PRO A 49 -3.70 27.13 -7.06
C PRO A 49 -2.85 26.16 -6.23
N ALA A 50 -2.87 26.34 -4.91
CA ALA A 50 -2.18 25.45 -3.99
C ALA A 50 -2.60 23.99 -4.30
N PRO A 51 -1.66 23.03 -4.30
CA PRO A 51 -2.01 21.63 -4.55
C PRO A 51 -3.10 21.20 -3.57
N ALA A 52 -4.16 20.60 -4.09
CA ALA A 52 -5.24 20.08 -3.26
C ALA A 52 -4.65 19.09 -2.25
N PRO A 53 -5.07 19.13 -0.97
CA PRO A 53 -4.52 18.25 0.04
C PRO A 53 -4.78 16.79 -0.32
N ARG A 54 -3.80 15.93 -0.02
CA ARG A 54 -3.93 14.47 -0.10
C ARG A 54 -5.22 14.03 0.58
N ARG A 55 -6.14 13.46 -0.20
CA ARG A 55 -7.38 12.94 0.33
C ARG A 55 -7.28 11.42 0.45
N LEU A 56 -7.35 10.94 1.69
CA LEU A 56 -7.64 9.55 1.98
C LEU A 56 -9.15 9.32 1.82
N LEU A 57 -9.52 8.32 1.02
CA LEU A 57 -10.90 7.93 0.78
C LEU A 57 -11.08 6.45 1.12
N ARG A 58 -11.88 6.16 2.14
CA ARG A 58 -12.30 4.80 2.46
C ARG A 58 -13.51 4.43 1.60
N LEU A 59 -13.42 3.33 0.88
CA LEU A 59 -14.51 2.73 0.12
C LEU A 59 -14.86 1.40 0.77
N THR A 60 -16.07 1.26 1.29
CA THR A 60 -16.50 0.04 1.96
C THR A 60 -17.16 -0.93 0.99
N SER A 61 -16.97 -2.23 1.22
CA SER A 61 -17.69 -3.30 0.52
C SER A 61 -17.67 -3.14 -1.01
N VAL A 62 -16.49 -2.94 -1.58
CA VAL A 62 -16.28 -2.87 -3.03
C VAL A 62 -16.21 -4.29 -3.58
N PRO A 63 -17.03 -4.66 -4.59
CA PRO A 63 -16.99 -5.98 -5.20
C PRO A 63 -15.80 -6.12 -6.13
N GLY A 64 -15.25 -7.32 -6.21
CA GLY A 64 -14.31 -7.69 -7.28
C GLY A 64 -15.00 -8.33 -8.48
N SER A 65 -14.46 -9.45 -8.96
CA SER A 65 -15.03 -10.23 -10.06
C SER A 65 -16.41 -10.82 -9.74
N GLU A 66 -16.57 -11.34 -8.52
CA GLU A 66 -17.81 -11.92 -8.02
C GLU A 66 -18.49 -10.94 -7.06
N GLN A 67 -19.80 -10.70 -7.24
CA GLN A 67 -20.54 -9.69 -6.48
C GLN A 67 -20.51 -9.90 -4.96
N HIS A 68 -20.32 -11.14 -4.50
CA HIS A 68 -20.26 -11.47 -3.07
C HIS A 68 -18.85 -11.41 -2.48
N ARG A 69 -17.79 -11.36 -3.31
CA ARG A 69 -16.42 -11.17 -2.84
C ARG A 69 -16.18 -9.66 -2.69
N LEU A 70 -16.29 -9.18 -1.46
CA LEU A 70 -16.25 -7.75 -1.13
C LEU A 70 -15.01 -7.40 -0.28
N ASN A 71 -14.33 -6.30 -0.61
CA ASN A 71 -13.25 -5.76 0.20
C ASN A 71 -13.49 -4.29 0.55
N ASP A 72 -12.97 -3.88 1.71
CA ASP A 72 -12.79 -2.46 2.03
C ASP A 72 -11.48 -1.98 1.41
N LEU A 73 -11.54 -0.84 0.72
CA LEU A 73 -10.40 -0.18 0.09
C LEU A 73 -10.11 1.14 0.80
N LEU A 74 -8.84 1.50 0.85
CA LEU A 74 -8.42 2.85 1.19
C LEU A 74 -7.60 3.41 0.04
N LEU A 75 -8.10 4.47 -0.58
CA LEU A 75 -7.44 5.20 -1.65
C LEU A 75 -6.74 6.41 -1.08
N LEU A 76 -5.47 6.58 -1.43
CA LEU A 76 -4.76 7.86 -1.35
C LEU A 76 -4.57 8.40 -2.76
N SER A 77 -5.14 9.56 -3.06
CA SER A 77 -4.89 10.26 -4.32
C SER A 77 -3.49 10.90 -4.33
N PRO A 78 -2.83 10.97 -5.51
CA PRO A 78 -1.56 11.66 -5.65
C PRO A 78 -1.69 13.16 -5.39
N GLU A 79 -0.55 13.81 -5.14
CA GLU A 79 -0.47 15.26 -4.97
C GLU A 79 -0.24 15.96 -6.32
N GLY A 80 -1.15 16.84 -6.72
CA GLY A 80 -0.96 17.73 -7.87
C GLY A 80 -1.95 17.52 -9.03
N PRO A 81 -1.91 18.39 -10.05
CA PRO A 81 -2.88 18.43 -11.16
C PRO A 81 -2.56 17.46 -12.31
N ARG A 82 -1.51 16.64 -12.20
CA ARG A 82 -1.13 15.72 -13.28
C ARG A 82 -2.11 14.55 -13.29
N SER A 83 -2.71 14.33 -14.47
CA SER A 83 -3.46 13.11 -14.76
C SER A 83 -2.49 11.94 -14.68
N GLU A 84 -2.50 11.23 -13.56
CA GLU A 84 -1.55 10.17 -13.29
C GLU A 84 -2.23 8.82 -13.38
N THR A 85 -1.70 7.99 -14.27
CA THR A 85 -2.22 6.67 -14.65
C THR A 85 -1.50 5.54 -13.91
N GLY A 86 -0.67 5.89 -12.93
CA GLY A 86 0.06 4.95 -12.08
C GLY A 86 -0.76 4.53 -10.86
N HIS A 87 -0.82 3.23 -10.63
CA HIS A 87 -1.55 2.62 -9.52
C HIS A 87 -0.61 1.72 -8.72
N VAL A 88 -0.62 1.87 -7.40
CA VAL A 88 0.08 0.97 -6.48
C VAL A 88 -0.95 0.31 -5.60
N VAL A 89 -0.98 -1.02 -5.61
CA VAL A 89 -1.83 -1.82 -4.74
C VAL A 89 -1.01 -2.40 -3.61
N PHE A 90 -1.48 -2.20 -2.38
CA PHE A 90 -0.84 -2.70 -1.17
C PHE A 90 -1.76 -3.67 -0.43
N PHE A 91 -1.25 -4.87 -0.18
CA PHE A 91 -1.86 -5.88 0.68
C PHE A 91 -1.14 -5.88 2.04
N PRO A 92 -1.80 -5.41 3.12
CA PRO A 92 -1.22 -5.33 4.46
C PRO A 92 -0.97 -6.70 5.12
N GLY A 93 -0.20 -6.66 6.21
CA GLY A 93 0.10 -7.79 7.07
C GLY A 93 -0.86 -7.98 8.23
N ASP A 94 -0.57 -9.00 9.04
CA ASP A 94 -1.22 -9.20 10.34
C ASP A 94 -1.08 -7.93 11.22
N ILE A 95 -2.00 -7.74 12.17
CA ILE A 95 -2.16 -6.59 13.08
C ILE A 95 -2.62 -5.30 12.37
N GLN A 96 -2.23 -5.06 11.12
CA GLN A 96 -2.56 -3.82 10.42
C GLN A 96 -4.05 -3.74 10.10
N ASN A 97 -4.64 -2.60 10.45
CA ASN A 97 -6.03 -2.30 10.16
C ASN A 97 -6.23 -0.77 10.13
N PHE A 98 -7.46 -0.31 9.88
CA PHE A 98 -7.81 1.11 10.02
C PHE A 98 -7.42 1.60 11.40
N GLN A 99 -6.87 2.81 11.50
CA GLN A 99 -6.28 3.34 12.73
C GLN A 99 -7.26 3.28 13.91
N GLN A 100 -8.53 3.62 13.67
CA GLN A 100 -9.59 3.55 14.68
C GLN A 100 -9.86 2.12 15.15
N GLU A 101 -9.84 1.13 14.25
CA GLU A 101 -10.03 -0.28 14.60
C GLU A 101 -8.83 -0.80 15.42
N MET A 102 -7.61 -0.40 15.07
CA MET A 102 -6.40 -0.76 15.83
C MET A 102 -6.39 -0.15 17.23
N ALA A 103 -6.84 1.11 17.37
CA ALA A 103 -6.87 1.81 18.67
C ALA A 103 -7.73 1.12 19.73
N LEU A 104 -8.73 0.34 19.30
CA LEU A 104 -9.67 -0.37 20.18
C LEU A 104 -9.12 -1.72 20.68
N GLN A 105 -8.01 -2.20 20.14
CA GLN A 105 -7.49 -3.54 20.39
C GLN A 105 -6.15 -3.47 21.12
N PRO A 106 -5.99 -4.06 22.33
CA PRO A 106 -4.76 -3.96 23.10
C PRO A 106 -3.50 -4.41 22.34
N ASP A 107 -3.62 -5.48 21.55
CA ASP A 107 -2.51 -6.04 20.78
C ASP A 107 -2.14 -5.22 19.53
N ALA A 108 -3.06 -4.40 19.01
CA ALA A 108 -2.86 -3.60 17.80
C ALA A 108 -2.59 -2.11 18.10
N ALA A 109 -3.07 -1.59 19.23
CA ALA A 109 -2.94 -0.19 19.61
C ALA A 109 -1.48 0.32 19.62
N PRO A 110 -0.47 -0.45 20.07
CA PRO A 110 0.94 -0.03 19.99
C PRO A 110 1.45 0.15 18.55
N TRP A 111 0.82 -0.49 17.57
CA TRP A 111 1.25 -0.54 16.17
C TRP A 111 0.52 0.45 15.27
N GLN A 112 -0.24 1.42 15.82
CA GLN A 112 -1.01 2.40 15.04
C GLN A 112 -0.16 3.26 14.08
N CYS A 113 1.14 3.39 14.31
CA CYS A 113 2.05 4.03 13.36
C CYS A 113 2.16 3.27 12.02
N TRP A 114 1.71 2.01 11.97
CA TRP A 114 1.61 1.15 10.80
C TRP A 114 0.17 0.88 10.38
N SER A 115 -0.80 1.74 10.75
CA SER A 115 -2.18 1.63 10.27
C SER A 115 -2.27 1.75 8.75
N LEU A 116 -3.40 1.33 8.17
CA LEU A 116 -3.61 1.41 6.71
C LEU A 116 -3.44 2.84 6.19
N GLU A 117 -3.91 3.84 6.93
CA GLU A 117 -3.76 5.26 6.61
C GLU A 117 -2.29 5.70 6.61
N ARG A 118 -1.52 5.30 7.64
CA ARG A 118 -0.10 5.65 7.75
C ARG A 118 0.72 5.00 6.65
N VAL A 119 0.45 3.74 6.34
CA VAL A 119 1.12 3.03 5.25
C VAL A 119 0.77 3.62 3.89
N ALA A 120 -0.49 3.97 3.64
CA ALA A 120 -0.88 4.62 2.39
C ALA A 120 -0.07 5.91 2.17
N VAL A 121 0.12 6.73 3.21
CA VAL A 121 0.94 7.95 3.14
C VAL A 121 2.42 7.65 2.89
N MET A 122 3.00 6.65 3.56
CA MET A 122 4.39 6.23 3.33
C MET A 122 4.61 5.77 1.89
N LEU A 123 3.70 4.94 1.37
CA LEU A 123 3.74 4.49 -0.03
C LEU A 123 3.53 5.65 -1.00
N GLY A 124 2.67 6.61 -0.68
CA GLY A 124 2.48 7.80 -1.50
C GLY A 124 3.73 8.68 -1.57
N ALA A 125 4.56 8.70 -0.53
CA ALA A 125 5.86 9.38 -0.58
C ALA A 125 6.88 8.60 -1.42
N ARG A 126 6.81 7.26 -1.41
CA ARG A 126 7.68 6.37 -2.18
C ARG A 126 7.36 6.34 -3.67
N PHE A 127 6.08 6.36 -4.01
CA PHE A 127 5.56 6.34 -5.37
C PHE A 127 4.89 7.69 -5.65
N PRO A 128 5.68 8.77 -5.81
CA PRO A 128 5.14 10.08 -6.07
C PRO A 128 4.37 10.04 -7.39
N GLY A 129 3.18 10.62 -7.36
CA GLY A 129 2.32 10.68 -8.51
C GLY A 129 1.58 9.38 -8.84
N CYS A 130 1.42 8.47 -7.89
CA CYS A 130 0.60 7.28 -8.05
C CYS A 130 -0.64 7.32 -7.14
N HIS A 131 -1.73 6.70 -7.59
CA HIS A 131 -2.85 6.32 -6.73
C HIS A 131 -2.44 5.14 -5.86
N ILE A 132 -2.51 5.28 -4.54
CA ILE A 132 -2.23 4.18 -3.61
C ILE A 132 -3.54 3.54 -3.17
N TRP A 133 -3.68 2.25 -3.42
CA TRP A 133 -4.82 1.43 -3.06
C TRP A 133 -4.40 0.43 -1.98
N VAL A 134 -4.84 0.66 -0.75
CA VAL A 134 -4.67 -0.33 0.32
C VAL A 134 -5.91 -1.22 0.37
N ILE A 135 -5.74 -2.52 0.13
CA ILE A 135 -6.82 -3.49 0.13
C ILE A 135 -6.85 -4.18 1.49
N ARG A 136 -7.85 -3.86 2.32
CA ARG A 136 -8.00 -4.53 3.61
C ARG A 136 -8.38 -5.99 3.39
N ALA A 137 -7.78 -6.88 4.18
CA ALA A 137 -8.21 -8.27 4.28
C ALA A 137 -9.73 -8.36 4.52
N SER A 138 -10.41 -9.29 3.84
CA SER A 138 -11.88 -9.41 3.94
C SER A 138 -12.33 -9.78 5.35
N ARG A 139 -11.45 -10.44 6.11
CA ARG A 139 -11.66 -10.76 7.52
C ARG A 139 -10.37 -10.57 8.34
N MET A 140 -10.53 -10.09 9.57
CA MET A 140 -9.47 -10.04 10.59
C MET A 140 -9.84 -11.00 11.73
N TYR A 141 -9.23 -12.19 11.79
CA TYR A 141 -9.48 -13.16 12.84
C TYR A 141 -8.77 -12.75 14.15
N LEU A 142 -9.49 -12.79 15.27
CA LEU A 142 -9.03 -12.30 16.58
C LEU A 142 -8.46 -10.86 16.54
N HIS A 143 -8.96 -10.03 15.62
CA HIS A 143 -8.46 -8.67 15.39
C HIS A 143 -6.95 -8.57 15.08
N LYS A 144 -6.33 -9.69 14.69
CA LYS A 144 -4.88 -9.82 14.53
C LYS A 144 -4.51 -10.47 13.21
N PHE A 145 -5.09 -11.63 12.90
CA PHE A 145 -4.71 -12.40 11.73
C PHE A 145 -5.49 -11.93 10.52
N SER A 146 -4.79 -11.42 9.51
CA SER A 146 -5.37 -11.06 8.23
C SER A 146 -5.74 -12.33 7.46
N CYS A 147 -6.94 -12.34 6.92
CA CYS A 147 -7.42 -13.43 6.09
C CYS A 147 -7.93 -12.89 4.75
N TYR A 148 -7.30 -13.38 3.68
CA TYR A 148 -7.52 -12.92 2.31
C TYR A 148 -8.43 -13.88 1.53
N GLN A 149 -9.52 -14.36 2.13
CA GLN A 149 -10.41 -15.35 1.50
C GLN A 149 -11.07 -14.91 0.19
N ASN A 150 -11.00 -13.63 -0.19
CA ASN A 150 -11.48 -13.24 -1.53
C ASN A 150 -10.42 -13.46 -2.63
N PHE A 151 -9.16 -13.59 -2.22
CA PHE A 151 -8.01 -13.73 -3.09
C PHE A 151 -7.39 -15.12 -3.04
N VAL A 152 -7.43 -15.83 -1.91
CA VAL A 152 -6.81 -17.15 -1.75
C VAL A 152 -7.59 -17.98 -0.74
N GLU A 153 -7.70 -19.29 -0.98
CA GLU A 153 -8.24 -20.21 0.02
C GLU A 153 -7.37 -20.17 1.29
N SER A 154 -7.98 -20.25 2.46
CA SER A 154 -7.23 -20.17 3.71
C SER A 154 -7.93 -20.81 4.88
N ASN A 155 -7.14 -21.33 5.81
CA ASN A 155 -7.64 -21.79 7.09
C ASN A 155 -8.11 -20.62 7.99
N LEU A 156 -8.56 -20.94 9.21
CA LEU A 156 -9.11 -19.95 10.15
C LEU A 156 -8.15 -18.80 10.48
N PHE A 157 -6.84 -19.06 10.51
CA PHE A 157 -5.78 -18.09 10.80
C PHE A 157 -5.23 -17.41 9.55
N GLY A 158 -5.86 -17.64 8.38
CA GLY A 158 -5.40 -17.07 7.12
C GLY A 158 -4.10 -17.69 6.61
N ALA A 159 -3.77 -18.94 6.97
CA ALA A 159 -2.71 -19.65 6.26
C ALA A 159 -3.26 -20.13 4.91
N PRO A 160 -2.56 -19.88 3.80
CA PRO A 160 -3.10 -20.09 2.46
C PRO A 160 -3.08 -21.56 2.06
N GLU A 161 -3.95 -21.91 1.12
CA GLU A 161 -3.81 -23.05 0.23
C GLU A 161 -3.89 -22.49 -1.20
N HIS A 162 -2.79 -22.56 -1.94
CA HIS A 162 -2.70 -21.92 -3.25
C HIS A 162 -3.23 -22.83 -4.37
N SER A 163 -3.93 -22.25 -5.34
CA SER A 163 -4.48 -22.97 -6.52
C SER A 163 -4.19 -22.23 -7.83
N PRO A 164 -4.24 -22.89 -9.00
CA PRO A 164 -4.01 -22.22 -10.28
C PRO A 164 -5.22 -21.41 -10.80
N ASP A 165 -6.37 -21.46 -10.13
CA ASP A 165 -7.67 -21.05 -10.68
C ASP A 165 -8.61 -20.36 -9.66
N TYR A 166 -8.10 -19.88 -8.52
CA TYR A 166 -8.92 -19.23 -7.48
C TYR A 166 -9.58 -17.92 -7.94
N GLY A 167 -8.93 -17.22 -8.88
CA GLY A 167 -9.41 -16.00 -9.51
C GLY A 167 -8.94 -14.70 -8.85
N ALA A 168 -7.83 -14.71 -8.13
CA ALA A 168 -7.22 -13.55 -7.47
C ALA A 168 -6.97 -12.38 -8.43
N LEU A 169 -6.43 -12.65 -9.64
CA LEU A 169 -6.12 -11.59 -10.62
C LEU A 169 -7.39 -10.97 -11.21
N ARG A 170 -8.39 -11.80 -11.56
CA ARG A 170 -9.71 -11.30 -12.02
C ARG A 170 -10.40 -10.52 -10.91
N HIS A 171 -10.31 -11.01 -9.68
CA HIS A 171 -10.87 -10.33 -8.51
C HIS A 171 -10.23 -8.96 -8.30
N LEU A 172 -8.89 -8.87 -8.33
CA LEU A 172 -8.16 -7.59 -8.22
C LEU A 172 -8.59 -6.60 -9.32
N ARG A 173 -8.65 -7.06 -10.57
CA ARG A 173 -9.05 -6.22 -11.70
C ARG A 173 -10.44 -5.61 -11.49
N GLY A 174 -11.42 -6.45 -11.15
CA GLY A 174 -12.78 -5.98 -10.87
C GLY A 174 -12.81 -5.02 -9.69
N LEU A 175 -12.07 -5.33 -8.64
CA LEU A 175 -12.02 -4.54 -7.40
C LEU A 175 -11.45 -3.15 -7.65
N LEU A 176 -10.38 -3.05 -8.46
CA LEU A 176 -9.83 -1.77 -8.89
C LEU A 176 -10.80 -1.01 -9.79
N GLY A 177 -11.45 -1.65 -10.76
CA GLY A 177 -12.43 -0.98 -11.63
C GLY A 177 -13.58 -0.36 -10.84
N HIS A 178 -14.26 -1.16 -10.01
CA HIS A 178 -15.34 -0.67 -9.16
C HIS A 178 -14.84 0.35 -8.12
N GLY A 179 -13.61 0.19 -7.62
CA GLY A 179 -12.97 1.14 -6.71
C GLY A 179 -12.74 2.51 -7.36
N MET A 180 -12.21 2.53 -8.59
CA MET A 180 -11.99 3.74 -9.38
C MET A 180 -13.32 4.45 -9.70
N GLU A 181 -14.35 3.70 -10.09
CA GLU A 181 -15.69 4.22 -10.32
C GLU A 181 -16.27 4.89 -9.07
N ARG A 182 -16.26 4.19 -7.93
CA ARG A 182 -16.79 4.72 -6.65
C ARG A 182 -15.98 5.90 -6.12
N ALA A 183 -14.69 5.96 -6.43
CA ALA A 183 -13.82 7.08 -6.10
C ALA A 183 -14.01 8.29 -7.04
N GLY A 184 -14.74 8.14 -8.14
CA GLY A 184 -14.90 9.18 -9.16
C GLY A 184 -13.59 9.51 -9.90
N LEU A 185 -12.70 8.52 -10.05
CA LEU A 185 -11.47 8.70 -10.81
C LEU A 185 -11.75 8.77 -12.31
N PRO A 186 -10.98 9.57 -13.08
CA PRO A 186 -11.11 9.60 -14.52
C PRO A 186 -10.69 8.24 -15.12
N ASN A 187 -11.38 7.82 -16.19
CA ASN A 187 -11.06 6.60 -16.94
C ASN A 187 -10.92 5.34 -16.05
N PRO A 188 -11.98 4.92 -15.33
CA PRO A 188 -11.95 3.67 -14.56
C PRO A 188 -11.65 2.46 -15.46
N LEU A 189 -11.14 1.38 -14.86
CA LEU A 189 -10.98 0.12 -15.60
C LEU A 189 -12.33 -0.34 -16.13
N PRO A 190 -12.46 -0.62 -17.43
CA PRO A 190 -13.72 -1.09 -17.97
C PRO A 190 -14.06 -2.50 -17.44
N PRO A 191 -15.36 -2.86 -17.37
CA PRO A 191 -15.77 -4.20 -17.03
C PRO A 191 -15.11 -5.27 -17.92
N LEU A 192 -14.84 -6.45 -17.33
CA LEU A 192 -14.48 -7.65 -18.09
C LEU A 192 -15.63 -8.03 -19.05
N GLY A 193 -15.31 -8.57 -20.23
CA GLY A 193 -16.27 -8.84 -21.31
C GLY A 193 -16.68 -7.65 -22.18
N GLY A 194 -16.15 -6.44 -21.94
CA GLY A 194 -16.37 -5.26 -22.79
C GLY A 194 -15.30 -5.07 -23.87
N ALA A 195 -15.65 -4.46 -25.00
CA ALA A 195 -14.72 -4.12 -26.08
C ALA A 195 -13.72 -2.98 -25.74
N ALA A 196 -13.67 -2.56 -24.48
CA ALA A 196 -12.91 -1.40 -24.04
C ALA A 196 -11.49 -1.80 -23.60
N PHE A 197 -10.50 -1.15 -24.20
CA PHE A 197 -9.09 -1.27 -23.83
C PHE A 197 -8.82 -0.63 -22.46
N LEU A 198 -7.71 -1.01 -21.83
CA LEU A 198 -7.25 -0.31 -20.63
C LEU A 198 -7.10 1.19 -20.89
N PRO A 199 -7.31 2.05 -19.87
CA PRO A 199 -6.97 3.46 -19.95
C PRO A 199 -5.53 3.64 -20.43
N HIS A 200 -5.31 4.58 -21.35
CA HIS A 200 -3.98 4.83 -21.89
C HIS A 200 -2.99 5.17 -20.76
N GLY A 201 -1.86 4.48 -20.71
CA GLY A 201 -0.83 4.68 -19.69
C GLY A 201 -1.11 4.01 -18.35
N PHE A 202 -2.16 3.21 -18.20
CA PHE A 202 -2.43 2.46 -16.97
C PHE A 202 -1.23 1.57 -16.63
N ALA A 203 -0.61 1.83 -15.48
CA ALA A 203 0.53 1.08 -14.95
C ALA A 203 0.24 0.66 -13.52
N LEU A 204 0.59 -0.59 -13.19
CA LEU A 204 0.25 -1.22 -11.93
C LEU A 204 1.49 -1.79 -11.23
N THR A 205 1.66 -1.42 -9.97
CA THR A 205 2.62 -2.02 -9.05
C THR A 205 1.87 -2.74 -7.95
N LEU A 206 2.29 -3.97 -7.63
CA LEU A 206 1.71 -4.75 -6.55
C LEU A 206 2.71 -4.87 -5.40
N VAL A 207 2.23 -4.68 -4.17
CA VAL A 207 3.04 -4.77 -2.96
C VAL A 207 2.31 -5.62 -1.95
N GLY A 208 2.91 -6.72 -1.54
CA GLY A 208 2.44 -7.56 -0.44
C GLY A 208 3.38 -7.39 0.73
N PHE A 209 2.83 -7.15 1.92
CA PHE A 209 3.61 -7.11 3.15
C PHE A 209 3.17 -8.22 4.12
N SER A 210 4.13 -8.94 4.70
CA SER A 210 3.87 -9.96 5.71
C SER A 210 2.83 -10.96 5.23
N LYS A 211 1.65 -11.01 5.86
CA LYS A 211 0.52 -11.83 5.42
C LYS A 211 0.04 -11.49 4.01
N GLY A 212 0.09 -10.22 3.58
CA GLY A 212 -0.32 -9.80 2.24
C GLY A 212 0.45 -10.49 1.10
N CYS A 213 1.66 -11.00 1.36
CA CYS A 213 2.43 -11.78 0.39
C CYS A 213 1.71 -13.05 -0.08
N VAL A 214 0.79 -13.62 0.72
CA VAL A 214 0.03 -14.81 0.30
C VAL A 214 -0.85 -14.53 -0.92
N VAL A 215 -1.30 -13.29 -1.10
CA VAL A 215 -2.08 -12.86 -2.26
C VAL A 215 -1.19 -12.81 -3.50
N LEU A 216 0.03 -12.29 -3.38
CA LEU A 216 0.98 -12.28 -4.49
C LEU A 216 1.38 -13.71 -4.89
N ASN A 217 1.61 -14.59 -3.90
CA ASN A 217 1.88 -16.01 -4.16
C ASN A 217 0.73 -16.66 -4.95
N GLN A 218 -0.52 -16.40 -4.56
CA GLN A 218 -1.69 -16.89 -5.27
C GLN A 218 -1.74 -16.38 -6.73
N MET A 219 -1.49 -15.10 -6.94
CA MET A 219 -1.43 -14.52 -8.30
C MET A 219 -0.36 -15.20 -9.16
N VAL A 220 0.79 -15.58 -8.59
CA VAL A 220 1.85 -16.31 -9.29
C VAL A 220 1.38 -17.70 -9.76
N TYR A 221 0.65 -18.44 -8.92
CA TYR A 221 0.07 -19.73 -9.32
C TYR A 221 -0.99 -19.60 -10.42
N GLU A 222 -1.69 -18.47 -10.49
CA GLU A 222 -2.70 -18.20 -11.52
C GLU A 222 -2.14 -17.74 -12.88
N LEU A 223 -0.85 -17.39 -12.96
CA LEU A 223 -0.27 -16.76 -14.15
C LEU A 223 -0.42 -17.60 -15.42
N ALA A 224 -0.27 -18.93 -15.33
CA ALA A 224 -0.45 -19.82 -16.48
C ALA A 224 -1.84 -19.65 -17.10
N GLY A 225 -2.88 -19.67 -16.27
CA GLY A 225 -4.27 -19.45 -16.70
C GLY A 225 -4.49 -18.02 -17.19
N ALA A 226 -4.04 -17.03 -16.42
CA ALA A 226 -4.23 -15.61 -16.71
C ALA A 226 -3.60 -15.17 -18.04
N LYS A 227 -2.46 -15.74 -18.44
CA LYS A 227 -1.84 -15.46 -19.75
C LYS A 227 -2.67 -15.98 -20.92
N THR A 228 -3.45 -17.03 -20.73
CA THR A 228 -4.30 -17.58 -21.80
C THR A 228 -5.67 -16.89 -21.85
N ASP A 229 -6.00 -16.09 -20.84
CA ASP A 229 -7.22 -15.30 -20.78
C ASP A 229 -7.04 -13.97 -21.54
N LEU A 230 -7.68 -13.89 -22.72
CA LEU A 230 -7.63 -12.71 -23.59
C LEU A 230 -8.19 -11.45 -22.93
N GLU A 231 -9.11 -11.57 -21.97
CA GLU A 231 -9.69 -10.42 -21.29
C GLU A 231 -8.77 -9.89 -20.18
N LEU A 232 -7.98 -10.78 -19.58
CA LEU A 232 -7.09 -10.45 -18.46
C LEU A 232 -5.68 -10.07 -18.92
N GLN A 233 -5.26 -10.55 -20.09
CA GLN A 233 -3.96 -10.28 -20.73
C GLN A 233 -3.56 -8.79 -20.72
N PRO A 234 -4.41 -7.82 -21.11
CA PRO A 234 -4.05 -6.41 -21.03
C PRO A 234 -3.77 -5.94 -19.60
N PHE A 235 -4.57 -6.40 -18.64
CA PHE A 235 -4.38 -6.08 -17.22
C PHE A 235 -3.10 -6.69 -16.68
N LEU A 236 -2.79 -7.94 -17.03
CA LEU A 236 -1.56 -8.61 -16.66
C LEU A 236 -0.33 -7.86 -17.20
N SER A 237 -0.40 -7.41 -18.46
CA SER A 237 0.67 -6.66 -19.13
C SER A 237 0.90 -5.27 -18.53
N SER A 238 -0.05 -4.74 -17.76
CA SER A 238 0.10 -3.46 -17.07
C SER A 238 0.84 -3.56 -15.73
N ILE A 239 1.06 -4.78 -15.22
CA ILE A 239 1.80 -5.01 -13.98
C ILE A 239 3.29 -4.88 -14.30
N SER A 240 3.94 -3.82 -13.80
CA SER A 240 5.36 -3.57 -14.03
C SER A 240 6.24 -4.20 -12.94
N ASP A 241 5.77 -4.13 -11.70
CA ASP A 241 6.56 -4.46 -10.52
C ASP A 241 5.73 -5.21 -9.48
N MET A 242 6.36 -6.18 -8.83
CA MET A 242 5.80 -6.91 -7.70
C MET A 242 6.80 -6.94 -6.53
N TYR A 243 6.36 -6.47 -5.36
CA TYR A 243 7.17 -6.37 -4.15
C TYR A 243 6.66 -7.33 -3.08
N TRP A 244 7.50 -8.30 -2.70
CA TRP A 244 7.30 -9.11 -1.51
C TRP A 244 8.08 -8.49 -0.35
N LEU A 245 7.35 -7.93 0.62
CA LEU A 245 7.91 -7.28 1.79
C LEU A 245 7.74 -8.19 3.02
N ASP A 246 8.83 -8.83 3.40
CA ASP A 246 9.00 -9.65 4.59
C ASP A 246 7.85 -10.65 4.80
N GLY A 247 7.61 -11.46 3.77
CA GLY A 247 6.51 -12.42 3.73
C GLY A 247 6.55 -13.42 4.87
N GLY A 248 5.41 -13.59 5.55
CA GLY A 248 5.24 -14.45 6.71
C GLY A 248 3.77 -14.75 7.00
N HIS A 249 3.49 -15.95 7.52
CA HIS A 249 2.14 -16.36 7.94
C HIS A 249 2.23 -17.54 8.93
N PRO A 250 1.15 -17.89 9.67
CA PRO A 250 1.19 -18.95 10.69
C PRO A 250 1.15 -20.38 10.11
N GLY A 251 1.26 -20.55 8.79
CA GLY A 251 1.32 -21.88 8.14
C GLY A 251 2.73 -22.46 8.20
N GLY A 252 2.88 -23.75 7.88
CA GLY A 252 4.17 -24.46 7.96
C GLY A 252 4.98 -24.51 6.67
N SER A 253 4.47 -23.94 5.57
CA SER A 253 5.06 -23.94 4.23
C SER A 253 4.36 -22.88 3.36
N GLU A 254 4.85 -22.70 2.14
CA GLU A 254 4.24 -21.81 1.12
C GLU A 254 4.28 -20.32 1.48
N THR A 255 5.24 -19.94 2.32
CA THR A 255 5.51 -18.54 2.61
C THR A 255 6.12 -17.85 1.39
N TRP A 256 6.93 -18.58 0.63
CA TRP A 256 7.40 -18.16 -0.69
C TRP A 256 7.07 -19.23 -1.73
N VAL A 257 6.76 -18.82 -2.96
CA VAL A 257 6.50 -19.75 -4.06
C VAL A 257 7.76 -20.56 -4.35
N THR A 258 7.63 -21.89 -4.38
CA THR A 258 8.76 -22.77 -4.73
C THR A 258 8.46 -23.70 -5.90
N ASP A 259 7.23 -23.67 -6.42
CA ASP A 259 6.86 -24.39 -7.63
C ASP A 259 7.56 -23.78 -8.86
N LYS A 260 8.36 -24.60 -9.54
CA LYS A 260 9.16 -24.15 -10.69
C LYS A 260 8.33 -23.77 -11.91
N ARG A 261 7.13 -24.35 -12.09
CA ARG A 261 6.28 -24.03 -13.24
C ARG A 261 5.66 -22.65 -13.04
N ALA A 262 5.11 -22.39 -11.86
CA ALA A 262 4.57 -21.08 -11.49
C ALA A 262 5.64 -19.98 -11.55
N LEU A 263 6.86 -20.25 -11.06
CA LEU A 263 7.98 -19.31 -11.20
C LEU A 263 8.44 -19.11 -12.65
N GLY A 264 8.36 -20.15 -13.49
CA GLY A 264 8.61 -20.04 -14.93
C GLY A 264 7.62 -19.11 -15.62
N GLU A 265 6.36 -19.14 -15.19
CA GLU A 265 5.37 -18.18 -15.66
C GLU A 265 5.70 -16.76 -15.19
N LEU A 266 6.04 -16.57 -13.92
CA LEU A 266 6.42 -15.25 -13.38
C LEU A 266 7.63 -14.66 -14.13
N ALA A 267 8.66 -15.47 -14.36
CA ALA A 267 9.88 -15.07 -15.06
C ALA A 267 9.62 -14.55 -16.49
N THR A 268 8.59 -15.08 -17.15
CA THR A 268 8.24 -14.72 -18.53
C THR A 268 7.13 -13.66 -18.63
N CYS A 269 6.57 -13.19 -17.50
CA CYS A 269 5.56 -12.13 -17.49
C CYS A 269 6.13 -10.72 -17.79
N GLY A 270 7.45 -10.54 -17.76
CA GLY A 270 8.07 -9.21 -17.90
C GLY A 270 7.94 -8.32 -16.66
N VAL A 271 7.49 -8.87 -15.53
CA VAL A 271 7.40 -8.18 -14.25
C VAL A 271 8.77 -8.12 -13.58
N THR A 272 9.12 -6.98 -13.00
CA THR A 272 10.27 -6.89 -12.09
C THR A 272 9.88 -7.34 -10.69
N VAL A 273 10.59 -8.33 -10.15
CA VAL A 273 10.34 -8.93 -8.85
C VAL A 273 11.28 -8.34 -7.81
N HIS A 274 10.75 -7.86 -6.69
CA HIS A 274 11.53 -7.29 -5.59
C HIS A 274 11.22 -8.03 -4.30
N ALA A 275 12.22 -8.64 -3.69
CA ALA A 275 12.09 -9.35 -2.42
C ALA A 275 12.86 -8.64 -1.30
N HIS A 276 12.14 -8.09 -0.33
CA HIS A 276 12.72 -7.43 0.81
C HIS A 276 12.43 -8.27 2.04
N VAL A 277 13.45 -8.67 2.79
CA VAL A 277 13.29 -9.55 3.95
C VAL A 277 14.04 -9.02 5.15
N THR A 278 13.64 -9.44 6.35
CA THR A 278 14.32 -9.12 7.61
C THR A 278 14.71 -10.40 8.34
N PRO A 279 15.70 -10.35 9.24
CA PRO A 279 16.01 -11.48 10.12
C PRO A 279 14.81 -12.03 10.90
N TYR A 280 13.79 -11.21 11.17
CA TYR A 280 12.59 -11.63 11.89
C TYR A 280 11.84 -12.77 11.20
N GLU A 281 11.75 -12.75 9.87
CA GLU A 281 11.12 -13.83 9.10
C GLU A 281 12.14 -14.89 8.67
N VAL A 282 13.21 -14.50 7.98
CA VAL A 282 14.06 -15.48 7.28
C VAL A 282 15.14 -16.14 8.14
N ARG A 283 15.37 -15.65 9.38
CA ARG A 283 16.34 -16.22 10.33
C ARG A 283 15.68 -16.78 11.60
N ASP A 284 14.35 -16.87 11.65
CA ASP A 284 13.65 -17.49 12.78
C ASP A 284 13.90 -19.02 12.79
N PRO A 285 14.56 -19.57 13.84
CA PRO A 285 14.83 -21.00 13.92
C PRO A 285 13.56 -21.86 14.04
N MET A 286 12.49 -21.32 14.64
CA MET A 286 11.20 -22.00 14.76
C MET A 286 10.44 -22.03 13.44
N ARG A 287 10.76 -21.10 12.54
CA ARG A 287 10.15 -20.96 11.21
C ARG A 287 11.17 -21.09 10.08
N ALA A 288 12.15 -21.98 10.26
CA ALA A 288 13.29 -22.11 9.36
C ALA A 288 12.94 -22.41 7.89
N TRP A 289 11.71 -22.85 7.59
CA TRP A 289 11.25 -23.00 6.20
C TRP A 289 11.17 -21.66 5.47
N VAL A 290 10.78 -20.56 6.14
CA VAL A 290 10.62 -19.24 5.53
C VAL A 290 11.91 -18.80 4.83
N GLY A 291 13.04 -18.87 5.55
CA GLY A 291 14.34 -18.57 4.98
C GLY A 291 14.81 -19.56 3.89
N ARG A 292 14.44 -20.85 3.99
CA ARG A 292 14.74 -21.85 2.96
C ARG A 292 13.95 -21.61 1.68
N GLU A 293 12.66 -21.33 1.80
CA GLU A 293 11.76 -21.06 0.68
C GLU A 293 12.15 -19.75 -0.01
N HIS A 294 12.41 -18.67 0.72
CA HIS A 294 12.93 -17.42 0.16
C HIS A 294 14.19 -17.65 -0.68
N ARG A 295 15.18 -18.40 -0.17
CA ARG A 295 16.40 -18.70 -0.95
C ARG A 295 16.10 -19.51 -2.22
N ARG A 296 15.14 -20.44 -2.17
CA ARG A 296 14.72 -21.21 -3.34
C ARG A 296 13.98 -20.34 -4.36
N PHE A 297 13.12 -19.45 -3.89
CA PHE A 297 12.38 -18.49 -4.72
C PHE A 297 13.33 -17.61 -5.53
N ILE A 298 14.29 -16.96 -4.87
CA ILE A 298 15.29 -16.11 -5.54
C ILE A 298 16.14 -16.92 -6.51
N LYS A 299 16.72 -18.03 -6.05
CA LYS A 299 17.58 -18.87 -6.89
C LYS A 299 16.84 -19.37 -8.15
N ALA A 300 15.60 -19.82 -8.00
CA ALA A 300 14.81 -20.31 -9.13
C ALA A 300 14.51 -19.19 -10.13
N LEU A 301 14.15 -17.98 -9.66
CA LEU A 301 13.90 -16.83 -10.53
C LEU A 301 15.17 -16.39 -11.27
N GLU A 302 16.32 -16.36 -10.61
CA GLU A 302 17.62 -16.08 -11.23
C GLU A 302 17.97 -17.12 -12.30
N GLU A 303 17.80 -18.41 -12.00
CA GLU A 303 18.03 -19.52 -12.95
C GLU A 303 17.11 -19.46 -14.17
N LEU A 304 15.88 -18.97 -13.99
CA LEU A 304 14.88 -18.77 -15.04
C LEU A 304 15.08 -17.47 -15.83
N GLY A 305 16.06 -16.63 -15.45
CA GLY A 305 16.36 -15.37 -16.11
C GLY A 305 15.36 -14.24 -15.81
N ALA A 306 14.61 -14.32 -14.71
CA ALA A 306 13.70 -13.27 -14.29
C ALA A 306 14.46 -12.00 -13.87
N CYS A 307 13.83 -10.83 -14.03
CA CYS A 307 14.33 -9.59 -13.43
C CYS A 307 13.98 -9.59 -11.93
N VAL A 308 14.90 -10.07 -11.09
CA VAL A 308 14.70 -10.17 -9.64
C VAL A 308 15.76 -9.41 -8.86
N THR A 309 15.32 -8.66 -7.85
CA THR A 309 16.19 -8.09 -6.82
C THR A 309 15.83 -8.65 -5.46
N HIS A 310 16.81 -8.80 -4.58
CA HIS A 310 16.56 -9.20 -3.21
C HIS A 310 17.45 -8.45 -2.21
N ARG A 311 16.90 -8.11 -1.05
CA ARG A 311 17.60 -7.37 0.01
C ARG A 311 17.23 -7.88 1.39
N LEU A 312 18.25 -8.23 2.18
CA LEU A 312 18.12 -8.46 3.61
C LEU A 312 18.33 -7.12 4.35
N HIS A 313 17.29 -6.64 5.02
CA HIS A 313 17.32 -5.41 5.81
C HIS A 313 17.71 -5.70 7.26
N PHE A 314 18.29 -4.70 7.91
CA PHE A 314 18.59 -4.74 9.35
C PHE A 314 19.44 -5.96 9.78
N GLU A 315 20.34 -6.43 8.92
CA GLU A 315 21.15 -7.62 9.16
C GLU A 315 22.00 -7.54 10.44
N ASN A 316 22.42 -6.32 10.79
CA ASN A 316 23.25 -6.03 11.96
C ASN A 316 22.44 -5.75 13.24
N GLU A 317 21.11 -5.87 13.17
CA GLU A 317 20.22 -5.67 14.32
C GLU A 317 19.58 -7.00 14.75
N PRO A 318 19.20 -7.13 16.04
CA PRO A 318 18.42 -8.28 16.49
C PRO A 318 17.10 -8.42 15.70
N ALA A 319 16.70 -9.65 15.43
CA ALA A 319 15.40 -9.96 14.87
C ALA A 319 14.29 -9.42 15.78
N SER A 320 13.39 -8.61 15.24
CA SER A 320 12.30 -7.98 15.99
C SER A 320 11.09 -7.72 15.10
N ILE A 321 9.91 -7.71 15.71
CA ILE A 321 8.66 -7.34 15.02
C ILE A 321 8.65 -5.86 14.61
N ASP A 322 9.39 -4.99 15.31
CA ASP A 322 9.64 -3.62 14.87
C ASP A 322 10.37 -3.58 13.52
N ASN A 323 11.40 -4.40 13.35
CA ASN A 323 12.13 -4.51 12.07
C ASN A 323 11.25 -5.06 10.96
N HIS A 324 10.39 -6.04 11.28
CA HIS A 324 9.39 -6.55 10.36
C HIS A 324 8.52 -5.44 9.78
N PHE A 325 7.93 -4.57 10.62
CA PHE A 325 7.14 -3.44 10.12
C PHE A 325 8.00 -2.35 9.45
N ARG A 326 9.20 -2.08 9.97
CA ARG A 326 10.08 -1.02 9.46
C ARG A 326 10.48 -1.23 8.01
N VAL A 327 10.45 -2.47 7.50
CA VAL A 327 10.69 -2.76 6.07
C VAL A 327 9.76 -1.98 5.15
N ILE A 328 8.51 -1.69 5.55
CA ILE A 328 7.52 -0.93 4.75
C ILE A 328 8.04 0.48 4.44
N LYS A 329 8.90 1.03 5.31
CA LYS A 329 9.47 2.36 5.15
C LYS A 329 10.79 2.36 4.35
N GLU A 330 11.56 1.28 4.42
CA GLU A 330 12.97 1.21 4.00
C GLU A 330 13.21 0.40 2.72
N PHE A 331 12.21 -0.38 2.25
CA PHE A 331 12.27 -1.03 0.94
C PHE A 331 12.43 0.01 -0.17
#